data_AF-A0A2N5SK11-F1
#
_entry.id   AF-A0A2N5SK11-F1
#
_cell.length_a   1.000
_cell.length_b   1.000
_cell.length_c   1.000
_cell.angle_alpha   90.00
_cell.angle_beta   90.00
_cell.angle_gamma   90.00
#
_symmetry.space_group_name_H-M   'P 1'
#
loop_
_entity.id
_entity.type
_entity.pdbx_description
1 polymer ?
#
loop_
_entity_poly.entity_id
_entity_poly.type
_entity_poly.pdbx_seq_one_letter_code
_entity_poly.pdbx_strand_id
1 'polypeptide(L)'
;MLKFKPDDLASVEGQAGPSSGVAALNSSSCKNAKKTLNPTDKSILINWREVNYKELDLYPAIPLNKDQRPTRPPTTNEISLALDKVQSFHLFKTGRNVVVDPNDKESVIAFIEFTKYEDLSAKDKADLNFLSTFLRQSKEFISPVAVTTRSWGGLMWAIGWRKSSDKDQIICKYIKQFDIKKMIEFDMLFTESDRVGDIIAEHFKSLANTPFKDNQEMMEKYNIPSFASLNFEQDKSENDCSPHLVFTTNGFYNAPHVDEKDVSQFAFSMFLPTFTSDGTLASNASGYDLTEGPFVFPDHNFDKGYLTLQRANGYN
;
A
#
# COMPACT_ATOMS: atom_id res chain seq x y z
N MET A 1 -35.66 7.04 -17.96
CA MET A 1 -35.58 6.48 -19.33
C MET A 1 -34.35 7.09 -19.99
N LEU A 2 -33.19 6.44 -19.88
CA LEU A 2 -31.94 6.94 -20.48
C LEU A 2 -31.30 5.76 -21.22
N LYS A 3 -31.40 5.82 -22.55
CA LYS A 3 -30.70 4.93 -23.48
C LYS A 3 -29.28 5.43 -23.64
N PHE A 4 -28.29 4.55 -23.52
CA PHE A 4 -26.96 4.79 -24.07
C PHE A 4 -26.50 3.55 -24.82
N LYS A 5 -25.96 3.79 -26.02
CA LYS A 5 -25.41 2.76 -26.90
C LYS A 5 -24.09 2.23 -26.30
N PRO A 6 -23.83 0.92 -26.41
CA PRO A 6 -22.50 0.36 -26.20
C PRO A 6 -21.64 0.73 -27.41
N ASP A 7 -20.37 1.04 -27.20
CA ASP A 7 -19.26 0.44 -27.96
C ASP A 7 -17.91 0.98 -27.48
N ASP A 8 -16.93 0.10 -27.63
CA ASP A 8 -15.48 0.23 -27.52
C ASP A 8 -14.83 0.21 -26.13
N LEU A 9 -13.94 -0.73 -25.78
CA LEU A 9 -13.33 -1.88 -26.47
C LEU A 9 -12.77 -2.80 -25.37
N ALA A 10 -13.15 -4.08 -25.42
CA ALA A 10 -12.39 -5.13 -24.77
C ALA A 10 -11.10 -5.39 -25.57
N SER A 11 -9.97 -5.58 -24.90
CA SER A 11 -8.90 -6.44 -25.42
C SER A 11 -8.28 -7.21 -24.27
N VAL A 12 -8.26 -8.52 -24.46
CA VAL A 12 -7.71 -9.54 -23.56
C VAL A 12 -6.28 -9.82 -24.00
N GLU A 13 -5.41 -10.13 -23.03
CA GLU A 13 -4.35 -11.15 -23.06
C GLU A 13 -3.02 -10.68 -22.43
N GLY A 14 -2.47 -11.56 -21.60
CA GLY A 14 -1.21 -11.40 -20.90
C GLY A 14 -1.16 -12.29 -19.66
N GLN A 15 -0.95 -13.59 -19.86
CA GLN A 15 -0.40 -14.45 -18.80
C GLN A 15 0.95 -13.86 -18.37
N ALA A 16 1.08 -13.42 -17.12
CA ALA A 16 2.36 -13.03 -16.55
C ALA A 16 2.72 -14.03 -15.46
N GLY A 17 3.88 -14.68 -15.63
CA GLY A 17 4.51 -15.58 -14.66
C GLY A 17 4.98 -14.86 -13.38
N PRO A 18 5.77 -15.52 -12.52
CA PRO A 18 6.28 -14.94 -11.29
C PRO A 18 7.02 -13.63 -11.60
N SER A 19 6.73 -12.60 -10.82
CA SER A 19 7.08 -11.23 -11.15
C SER A 19 8.45 -10.82 -10.63
N SER A 20 9.30 -10.35 -11.53
CA SER A 20 10.70 -9.99 -11.25
C SER A 20 10.94 -8.50 -10.95
N GLY A 21 9.90 -7.66 -10.76
CA GLY A 21 10.06 -6.22 -10.58
C GLY A 21 10.34 -5.76 -9.15
N VAL A 22 10.99 -4.59 -8.98
CA VAL A 22 11.23 -3.93 -7.68
C VAL A 22 10.24 -2.79 -7.49
N ALA A 23 9.42 -2.83 -6.44
CA ALA A 23 8.66 -1.67 -6.01
C ALA A 23 9.56 -0.78 -5.15
N ALA A 24 9.59 0.53 -5.42
CA ALA A 24 10.52 1.43 -4.75
C ALA A 24 9.87 2.77 -4.43
N LEU A 25 10.25 3.32 -3.28
CA LEU A 25 10.01 4.72 -2.94
C LEU A 25 11.32 5.41 -2.59
N ASN A 26 11.46 6.63 -3.09
CA ASN A 26 12.50 7.53 -2.62
C ASN A 26 11.98 8.25 -1.37
N SER A 27 12.90 8.73 -0.54
CA SER A 27 12.60 9.58 0.61
C SER A 27 13.28 10.92 0.36
N SER A 28 12.52 11.99 0.20
CA SER A 28 13.11 13.32 0.17
C SER A 28 13.71 13.66 1.54
N SER A 29 14.85 14.38 1.57
CA SER A 29 15.37 14.94 2.82
C SER A 29 14.45 16.08 3.26
N CYS A 30 13.62 15.92 4.31
CA CYS A 30 13.14 17.09 5.05
C CYS A 30 12.52 16.87 6.44
N LYS A 31 12.71 17.95 7.21
CA LYS A 31 12.61 18.12 8.66
C LYS A 31 11.17 18.09 9.17
N ASN A 32 11.05 17.77 10.47
CA ASN A 32 9.86 17.86 11.31
C ASN A 32 8.84 16.71 11.18
N ALA A 33 9.21 15.53 11.67
CA ALA A 33 8.27 14.75 12.49
C ALA A 33 8.73 14.94 13.95
N LYS A 34 7.83 15.10 14.91
CA LYS A 34 8.23 15.02 16.33
C LYS A 34 8.21 13.55 16.73
N LYS A 35 9.20 13.10 17.51
CA LYS A 35 9.18 11.80 18.16
C LYS A 35 8.00 11.71 19.14
N THR A 36 6.87 11.17 18.70
CA THR A 36 5.77 10.75 19.58
C THR A 36 5.50 9.26 19.38
N LEU A 37 6.46 8.46 19.83
CA LEU A 37 6.22 7.05 20.15
C LEU A 37 5.45 6.99 21.48
N ASN A 38 4.37 6.22 21.51
CA ASN A 38 3.58 6.02 22.72
C ASN A 38 4.44 5.23 23.75
N PRO A 39 4.84 5.80 24.90
CA PRO A 39 5.88 5.22 25.78
C PRO A 39 5.46 3.97 26.57
N THR A 40 4.23 3.51 26.43
CA THR A 40 3.61 2.52 27.32
C THR A 40 3.71 1.07 26.87
N ASP A 41 4.14 0.79 25.63
CA ASP A 41 4.24 -0.60 25.15
C ASP A 41 5.60 -1.23 25.49
N LYS A 42 5.74 -1.66 26.75
CA LYS A 42 6.98 -2.22 27.31
C LYS A 42 7.23 -3.69 26.93
N SER A 43 6.40 -4.30 26.08
CA SER A 43 6.47 -5.74 25.77
C SER A 43 7.17 -6.07 24.45
N ILE A 44 7.44 -5.07 23.60
CA ILE A 44 7.99 -5.27 22.25
C ILE A 44 9.39 -4.65 22.19
N LEU A 45 10.39 -5.47 21.87
CA LEU A 45 11.75 -4.99 21.57
C LEU A 45 11.70 -4.09 20.31
N ILE A 46 11.85 -2.78 20.51
CA ILE A 46 11.96 -1.79 19.44
C ILE A 46 13.42 -1.67 19.03
N ASN A 47 13.72 -1.99 17.78
CA ASN A 47 15.05 -1.82 17.20
C ASN A 47 15.16 -0.44 16.54
N TRP A 48 16.04 0.42 17.05
CA TRP A 48 16.37 1.68 16.38
C TRP A 48 17.39 1.44 15.29
N ARG A 49 17.12 1.99 14.10
CA ARG A 49 17.92 1.77 12.88
C ARG A 49 18.25 3.11 12.25
N GLU A 50 19.52 3.48 12.30
CA GLU A 50 20.02 4.67 11.62
C GLU A 50 20.39 4.31 10.18
N VAL A 51 19.83 5.03 9.22
CA VAL A 51 20.16 4.88 7.80
C VAL A 51 20.57 6.21 7.21
N ASN A 52 21.69 6.24 6.50
CA ASN A 52 22.16 7.45 5.84
C ASN A 52 21.43 7.63 4.51
N TYR A 53 21.11 8.87 4.18
CA TYR A 53 20.71 9.23 2.82
C TYR A 53 21.92 9.19 1.88
N LYS A 54 21.77 8.48 0.77
CA LYS A 54 22.69 8.47 -0.36
C LYS A 54 21.89 8.23 -1.62
N GLU A 55 21.72 9.28 -2.42
CA GLU A 55 21.00 9.23 -3.69
C GLU A 55 21.41 8.00 -4.52
N LEU A 56 20.41 7.22 -4.92
CA LEU A 56 20.60 6.02 -5.71
C LEU A 56 19.50 5.87 -6.75
N ASP A 57 19.86 6.05 -8.01
CA ASP A 57 19.03 5.67 -9.15
C ASP A 57 19.15 4.17 -9.41
N LEU A 58 18.05 3.41 -9.22
CA LEU A 58 17.98 1.99 -9.52
C LEU A 58 17.97 1.70 -11.03
N TYR A 59 17.58 2.67 -11.86
CA TYR A 59 17.41 2.50 -13.30
C TYR A 59 18.12 3.63 -14.10
N PRO A 60 19.43 3.81 -13.93
CA PRO A 60 20.18 4.96 -14.45
C PRO A 60 20.25 5.02 -15.99
N ALA A 61 19.91 3.94 -16.68
CA ALA A 61 19.88 3.86 -18.13
C ALA A 61 18.55 4.33 -18.75
N ILE A 62 17.52 4.60 -17.92
CA ILE A 62 16.20 5.04 -18.41
C ILE A 62 16.18 6.56 -18.47
N PRO A 63 16.00 7.17 -19.66
CA PRO A 63 15.93 8.62 -19.77
C PRO A 63 14.73 9.18 -19.02
N LEU A 64 14.91 10.32 -18.37
CA LEU A 64 13.85 11.10 -17.75
C LEU A 64 13.32 12.16 -18.72
N ASN A 65 12.02 12.43 -18.65
CA ASN A 65 11.39 13.53 -19.37
C ASN A 65 11.58 14.86 -18.61
N LYS A 66 11.04 15.96 -19.16
CA LYS A 66 11.11 17.31 -18.56
C LYS A 66 10.54 17.42 -17.14
N ASP A 67 9.65 16.51 -16.76
CA ASP A 67 9.01 16.44 -15.45
C ASP A 67 9.73 15.45 -14.51
N GLN A 68 10.97 15.07 -14.84
CA GLN A 68 11.80 14.09 -14.14
C GLN A 68 11.17 12.70 -14.02
N ARG A 69 10.29 12.32 -14.95
CA ARG A 69 9.67 10.99 -14.97
C ARG A 69 10.31 10.08 -16.01
N PRO A 70 10.48 8.78 -15.71
CA PRO A 70 10.97 7.81 -16.68
C PRO A 70 10.15 7.83 -17.98
N THR A 71 10.84 7.84 -19.11
CA THR A 71 10.24 7.89 -20.45
C THR A 71 9.64 6.55 -20.90
N ARG A 72 10.06 5.44 -20.28
CA ARG A 72 9.62 4.07 -20.59
C ARG A 72 9.76 3.16 -19.36
N PRO A 73 9.10 1.99 -19.36
CA PRO A 73 9.41 0.90 -18.42
C PRO A 73 10.84 0.34 -18.61
N PRO A 74 11.41 -0.29 -17.56
CA PRO A 74 12.68 -0.99 -17.64
C PRO A 74 12.57 -2.24 -18.53
N THR A 75 13.67 -2.58 -19.18
CA THR A 75 13.89 -3.87 -19.85
C THR A 75 14.19 -4.96 -18.82
N THR A 76 14.08 -6.23 -19.22
CA THR A 76 14.43 -7.38 -18.36
C THR A 76 15.87 -7.29 -17.82
N ASN A 77 16.82 -6.79 -18.62
CA ASN A 77 18.20 -6.61 -18.18
C ASN A 77 18.33 -5.51 -17.13
N GLU A 78 17.64 -4.38 -17.31
CA GLU A 78 17.62 -3.29 -16.32
C GLU A 78 16.97 -3.75 -15.00
N ILE A 79 15.92 -4.58 -15.07
CA ILE A 79 15.31 -5.20 -13.89
C ILE A 79 16.32 -6.12 -13.18
N SER A 80 17.01 -6.99 -13.91
CA SER A 80 18.02 -7.90 -13.32
C SER A 80 19.14 -7.12 -12.62
N LEU A 81 19.64 -6.06 -13.24
CA LEU A 81 20.67 -5.19 -12.64
C LEU A 81 20.17 -4.48 -11.38
N ALA A 82 18.91 -4.03 -11.37
CA ALA A 82 18.29 -3.44 -10.19
C ALA A 82 18.15 -4.47 -9.05
N LEU A 83 17.73 -5.71 -9.35
CA LEU A 83 17.65 -6.79 -8.37
C LEU A 83 19.03 -7.13 -7.78
N ASP A 84 20.05 -7.27 -8.63
CA ASP A 84 21.44 -7.52 -8.18
C ASP A 84 21.93 -6.40 -7.26
N LYS A 85 21.56 -5.15 -7.55
CA LYS A 85 21.87 -4.00 -6.68
C LYS A 85 21.17 -4.11 -5.32
N VAL A 86 19.88 -4.46 -5.32
CA VAL A 86 19.05 -4.60 -4.12
C VAL A 86 19.53 -5.73 -3.20
N GLN A 87 20.20 -6.76 -3.71
CA GLN A 87 20.79 -7.81 -2.85
C GLN A 87 21.78 -7.27 -1.81
N SER A 88 22.37 -6.10 -2.04
CA SER A 88 23.27 -5.44 -1.07
C SER A 88 22.54 -4.64 0.02
N PHE A 89 21.22 -4.50 -0.07
CA PHE A 89 20.44 -3.68 0.87
C PHE A 89 20.24 -4.39 2.20
N HIS A 90 20.02 -3.60 3.25
CA HIS A 90 19.63 -4.15 4.53
C HIS A 90 18.17 -4.62 4.48
N LEU A 91 17.94 -5.92 4.67
CA LEU A 91 16.61 -6.50 4.74
C LEU A 91 16.17 -6.67 6.20
N PHE A 92 15.04 -6.07 6.56
CA PHE A 92 14.43 -6.28 7.87
C PHE A 92 13.73 -7.64 7.94
N LYS A 93 14.32 -8.58 8.69
CA LYS A 93 13.86 -9.98 8.76
C LYS A 93 13.12 -10.36 10.05
N THR A 94 13.10 -9.49 11.06
CA THR A 94 12.50 -9.79 12.37
C THR A 94 12.13 -8.53 13.14
N GLY A 95 11.03 -8.60 13.88
CA GLY A 95 10.68 -7.68 14.95
C GLY A 95 10.29 -6.28 14.47
N ARG A 96 10.15 -5.38 15.43
CA ARG A 96 9.77 -3.97 15.20
C ARG A 96 11.01 -3.11 15.07
N ASN A 97 11.05 -2.28 14.02
CA ASN A 97 12.18 -1.44 13.63
C ASN A 97 11.68 -0.01 13.42
N VAL A 98 12.36 0.96 14.02
CA VAL A 98 12.14 2.39 13.80
C VAL A 98 13.34 2.91 13.04
N VAL A 99 13.10 3.35 11.80
CA VAL A 99 14.14 3.81 10.88
C VAL A 99 14.22 5.33 10.95
N VAL A 100 15.41 5.87 11.19
CA VAL A 100 15.67 7.30 11.36
C VAL A 100 16.86 7.75 10.52
N ASP A 101 16.86 9.02 10.12
CA ASP A 101 18.05 9.66 9.55
C ASP A 101 18.95 10.17 10.69
N PRO A 102 20.22 9.74 10.80
CA PRO A 102 21.12 10.22 11.85
C PRO A 102 21.40 11.73 11.78
N ASN A 103 21.22 12.34 10.60
CA ASN A 103 21.39 13.78 10.38
C ASN A 103 20.12 14.60 10.68
N ASP A 104 18.97 13.93 10.78
CA ASP A 104 17.68 14.52 11.15
C ASP A 104 17.04 13.69 12.28
N LYS A 105 17.61 13.83 13.48
CA LYS A 105 17.30 13.04 14.68
C LYS A 105 15.85 13.14 15.18
N GLU A 106 15.10 14.12 14.68
CA GLU A 106 13.68 14.28 14.99
C GLU A 106 12.82 13.49 14.00
N SER A 107 13.28 13.31 12.77
CA SER A 107 12.54 12.59 11.74
C SER A 107 12.54 11.07 11.92
N VAL A 108 11.37 10.46 11.69
CA VAL A 108 11.25 9.01 11.47
C VAL A 108 10.96 8.79 10.00
N ILE A 109 11.75 7.93 9.35
CA ILE A 109 11.57 7.55 7.94
C ILE A 109 10.47 6.49 7.82
N ALA A 110 10.52 5.47 8.67
CA ALA A 110 9.58 4.36 8.64
C ALA A 110 9.45 3.65 9.99
N PHE A 111 8.27 3.09 10.23
CA PHE A 111 8.04 2.06 11.26
C PHE A 111 7.80 0.74 10.55
N ILE A 112 8.62 -0.27 10.82
CA ILE A 112 8.61 -1.54 10.11
C ILE A 112 8.47 -2.66 11.13
N GLU A 113 7.49 -3.53 10.95
CA GLU A 113 7.33 -4.73 11.74
C GLU A 113 7.34 -5.96 10.83
N PHE A 114 8.19 -6.91 11.19
CA PHE A 114 8.20 -8.21 10.56
C PHE A 114 7.72 -9.26 11.57
N THR A 115 6.60 -9.88 11.23
CA THR A 115 6.02 -11.01 11.97
C THR A 115 6.06 -12.22 11.06
N LYS A 116 6.72 -13.30 11.51
CA LYS A 116 6.71 -14.56 10.77
C LYS A 116 5.33 -15.17 10.82
N TYR A 117 4.97 -15.95 9.80
CA TYR A 117 3.68 -16.61 9.76
C TYR A 117 3.46 -17.56 10.95
N GLU A 118 4.51 -18.28 11.35
CA GLU A 118 4.48 -19.16 12.54
C GLU A 118 4.20 -18.40 13.84
N ASP A 119 4.64 -17.14 13.93
CA ASP A 119 4.52 -16.28 15.12
C ASP A 119 3.16 -15.55 15.18
N LEU A 120 2.40 -15.51 14.08
CA LEU A 120 1.04 -14.95 14.07
C LEU A 120 0.11 -15.78 14.97
N SER A 121 -0.69 -15.09 15.78
CA SER A 121 -1.73 -15.73 16.59
C SER A 121 -2.80 -16.37 15.71
N ALA A 122 -3.60 -17.28 16.28
CA ALA A 122 -4.72 -17.88 15.55
C ALA A 122 -5.74 -16.82 15.10
N LYS A 123 -5.93 -15.76 15.90
CA LYS A 123 -6.78 -14.62 15.55
C LYS A 123 -6.18 -13.85 14.38
N ASP A 124 -4.90 -13.47 14.44
CA ASP A 124 -4.25 -12.72 13.35
C ASP A 124 -4.29 -13.50 12.03
N LYS A 125 -4.06 -14.82 12.07
CA LYS A 125 -4.19 -15.66 10.87
C LYS A 125 -5.59 -15.62 10.28
N ALA A 126 -6.62 -15.71 11.12
CA ALA A 126 -8.01 -15.67 10.67
C ALA A 126 -8.39 -14.29 10.10
N ASP A 127 -7.98 -13.22 10.78
CA ASP A 127 -8.28 -11.85 10.40
C ASP A 127 -7.51 -11.41 9.14
N LEU A 128 -6.22 -11.69 9.05
CA LEU A 128 -5.43 -11.39 7.85
C LEU A 128 -5.90 -12.22 6.64
N ASN A 129 -6.35 -13.46 6.85
CA ASN A 129 -6.95 -14.26 5.78
C ASN A 129 -8.31 -13.70 5.36
N PHE A 130 -9.11 -13.19 6.30
CA PHE A 130 -10.35 -12.49 5.99
C PHE A 130 -10.09 -11.24 5.15
N LEU A 131 -9.16 -10.38 5.59
CA LEU A 131 -8.75 -9.18 4.87
C LEU A 131 -8.30 -9.51 3.43
N SER A 132 -7.40 -10.47 3.26
CA SER A 132 -6.85 -10.79 1.94
C SER A 132 -7.89 -11.41 0.99
N THR A 133 -8.75 -12.28 1.49
CA THR A 133 -9.83 -12.90 0.69
C THR A 133 -10.92 -11.88 0.33
N PHE A 134 -11.27 -10.97 1.24
CA PHE A 134 -12.15 -9.84 0.95
C PHE A 134 -11.59 -8.98 -0.19
N LEU A 135 -10.31 -8.58 -0.10
CA LEU A 135 -9.66 -7.80 -1.17
C LEU A 135 -9.67 -8.56 -2.50
N ARG A 136 -9.41 -9.87 -2.48
CA ARG A 136 -9.47 -10.72 -3.68
C ARG A 136 -10.85 -10.76 -4.31
N GLN A 137 -11.91 -10.87 -3.52
CA GLN A 137 -13.29 -10.90 -3.97
C GLN A 137 -13.74 -9.53 -4.48
N SER A 138 -13.30 -8.45 -3.83
CA SER A 138 -13.67 -7.08 -4.22
C SER A 138 -13.32 -6.73 -5.66
N LYS A 139 -12.25 -7.35 -6.22
CA LYS A 139 -11.84 -7.21 -7.64
C LYS A 139 -12.96 -7.53 -8.64
N GLU A 140 -13.96 -8.30 -8.25
CA GLU A 140 -15.12 -8.57 -9.09
C GLU A 140 -15.99 -7.32 -9.33
N PHE A 141 -15.93 -6.32 -8.44
CA PHE A 141 -16.80 -5.14 -8.46
C PHE A 141 -16.06 -3.85 -8.77
N ILE A 142 -14.74 -3.92 -8.93
CA ILE A 142 -13.89 -2.78 -9.30
C ILE A 142 -13.13 -3.10 -10.59
N SER A 143 -12.53 -2.07 -11.16
CA SER A 143 -11.59 -2.19 -12.28
C SER A 143 -10.18 -1.89 -11.78
N PRO A 144 -9.14 -2.46 -12.42
CA PRO A 144 -7.78 -1.99 -12.18
C PRO A 144 -7.70 -0.49 -12.40
N VAL A 145 -6.99 0.21 -11.52
CA VAL A 145 -6.72 1.63 -11.68
C VAL A 145 -5.90 1.80 -12.95
N ALA A 146 -6.33 2.67 -13.86
CA ALA A 146 -5.59 2.95 -15.09
C ALA A 146 -4.30 3.72 -14.76
N VAL A 147 -3.19 2.99 -14.59
CA VAL A 147 -1.87 3.55 -14.26
C VAL A 147 -0.90 3.49 -15.44
N THR A 148 -1.37 3.78 -16.65
CA THR A 148 -0.58 3.66 -17.90
C THR A 148 0.74 4.45 -17.92
N THR A 149 0.91 5.42 -17.02
CA THR A 149 2.15 6.22 -16.89
C THR A 149 2.92 5.98 -15.59
N ARG A 150 2.36 5.21 -14.64
CA ARG A 150 2.91 5.06 -13.28
C ARG A 150 3.23 3.62 -12.89
N SER A 151 2.65 2.63 -13.55
CA SER A 151 2.97 1.21 -13.34
C SER A 151 3.80 0.69 -14.50
N TRP A 152 4.86 -0.04 -14.17
CA TRP A 152 5.68 -0.75 -15.15
C TRP A 152 5.26 -2.20 -15.32
N GLY A 153 4.57 -2.77 -14.32
CA GLY A 153 3.95 -4.07 -14.41
C GLY A 153 2.98 -4.33 -13.25
N GLY A 154 2.24 -5.42 -13.37
CA GLY A 154 1.19 -5.83 -12.44
C GLY A 154 -0.06 -4.95 -12.47
N LEU A 155 -0.92 -5.13 -11.47
CA LEU A 155 -2.21 -4.45 -11.35
C LEU A 155 -2.33 -3.75 -10.01
N MET A 156 -2.91 -2.55 -10.03
CA MET A 156 -3.30 -1.78 -8.86
C MET A 156 -4.83 -1.71 -8.80
N TRP A 157 -5.37 -1.90 -7.62
CA TRP A 157 -6.80 -1.91 -7.32
C TRP A 157 -7.04 -0.92 -6.20
N ALA A 158 -8.25 -0.35 -6.16
CA ALA A 158 -8.64 0.53 -5.08
C ALA A 158 -10.11 0.29 -4.71
N ILE A 159 -10.42 0.44 -3.43
CA ILE A 159 -11.78 0.39 -2.86
C ILE A 159 -11.99 1.59 -1.92
N GLY A 160 -13.25 1.94 -1.66
CA GLY A 160 -13.61 3.09 -0.85
C GLY A 160 -13.79 4.36 -1.68
N TRP A 161 -13.63 5.51 -1.03
CA TRP A 161 -13.95 6.83 -1.56
C TRP A 161 -12.73 7.52 -2.19
N ARG A 162 -12.99 8.25 -3.27
CA ARG A 162 -12.00 9.06 -3.98
C ARG A 162 -12.61 10.38 -4.45
N LYS A 163 -11.75 11.36 -4.70
CA LYS A 163 -12.14 12.54 -5.47
C LYS A 163 -12.68 12.10 -6.84
N SER A 164 -13.87 12.60 -7.20
CA SER A 164 -14.43 12.29 -8.51
C SER A 164 -13.66 13.00 -9.62
N SER A 165 -13.59 12.33 -10.77
CA SER A 165 -13.06 12.90 -12.01
C SER A 165 -14.18 13.31 -12.97
N ASP A 166 -15.44 13.06 -12.57
CA ASP A 166 -16.61 13.34 -13.38
C ASP A 166 -17.06 14.78 -13.19
N LYS A 167 -17.55 15.39 -14.26
CA LYS A 167 -18.10 16.74 -14.22
C LYS A 167 -19.27 16.77 -13.23
N ASP A 168 -19.30 17.81 -12.41
CA ASP A 168 -20.35 18.07 -11.41
C ASP A 168 -20.42 17.02 -10.27
N GLN A 169 -19.39 16.18 -10.11
CA GLN A 169 -19.21 15.33 -8.93
C GLN A 169 -17.94 15.71 -8.17
N ILE A 170 -18.01 15.76 -6.84
CA ILE A 170 -16.87 16.09 -5.98
C ILE A 170 -16.18 14.82 -5.47
N ILE A 171 -16.97 13.81 -5.11
CA ILE A 171 -16.52 12.55 -4.54
C ILE A 171 -17.27 11.38 -5.18
N CYS A 172 -16.60 10.25 -5.36
CA CYS A 172 -17.19 9.00 -5.82
C CYS A 172 -16.51 7.80 -5.15
N LYS A 173 -17.01 6.60 -5.42
CA LYS A 173 -16.36 5.35 -4.98
C LYS A 173 -15.62 4.69 -6.12
N TYR A 174 -14.59 3.92 -5.76
CA TYR A 174 -14.05 2.92 -6.68
C TYR A 174 -15.06 1.77 -6.81
N ILE A 175 -15.82 1.80 -7.91
CA ILE A 175 -16.82 0.80 -8.24
C ILE A 175 -17.04 0.82 -9.75
N LYS A 176 -17.26 -0.34 -10.37
CA LYS A 176 -17.64 -0.42 -11.78
C LYS A 176 -19.15 -0.61 -11.92
N GLN A 177 -19.67 -0.42 -13.12
CA GLN A 177 -21.07 -0.71 -13.41
C GLN A 177 -21.31 -2.23 -13.45
N PHE A 178 -22.41 -2.69 -12.86
CA PHE A 178 -22.82 -4.09 -12.88
C PHE A 178 -24.35 -4.28 -12.84
N ASP A 179 -24.82 -5.49 -13.14
CA ASP A 179 -26.24 -5.85 -13.16
C ASP A 179 -26.81 -6.06 -11.74
N ILE A 180 -28.14 -6.24 -11.66
CA ILE A 180 -28.86 -6.41 -10.38
C ILE A 180 -28.32 -7.57 -9.55
N LYS A 181 -27.95 -8.69 -10.18
CA LYS A 181 -27.43 -9.84 -9.45
C LYS A 181 -26.11 -9.48 -8.77
N LYS A 182 -25.21 -8.83 -9.51
CA LYS A 182 -23.93 -8.35 -8.99
C LYS A 182 -24.07 -7.22 -7.97
N MET A 183 -25.13 -6.40 -8.03
CA MET A 183 -25.42 -5.43 -6.96
C MET A 183 -25.65 -6.12 -5.61
N ILE A 184 -26.44 -7.21 -5.60
CA ILE A 184 -26.70 -7.96 -4.37
C ILE A 184 -25.40 -8.60 -3.84
N GLU A 185 -24.58 -9.16 -4.73
CA GLU A 185 -23.27 -9.74 -4.35
C GLU A 185 -22.29 -8.68 -3.82
N PHE A 186 -22.27 -7.49 -4.42
CA PHE A 186 -21.50 -6.37 -3.93
C PHE A 186 -21.94 -5.97 -2.51
N ASP A 187 -23.24 -5.77 -2.30
CA ASP A 187 -23.76 -5.37 -0.99
C ASP A 187 -23.42 -6.41 0.08
N MET A 188 -23.62 -7.70 -0.20
CA MET A 188 -23.27 -8.79 0.72
C MET A 188 -21.79 -8.82 1.09
N LEU A 189 -20.90 -8.51 0.14
CA LEU A 189 -19.47 -8.45 0.43
C LEU A 189 -19.12 -7.19 1.23
N PHE A 190 -19.56 -6.02 0.74
CA PHE A 190 -19.13 -4.73 1.28
C PHE A 190 -19.80 -4.35 2.60
N THR A 191 -20.86 -5.03 3.04
CA THR A 191 -21.34 -4.94 4.44
C THR A 191 -20.28 -5.38 5.44
N GLU A 192 -19.30 -6.18 5.02
CA GLU A 192 -18.18 -6.60 5.87
C GLU A 192 -17.00 -5.61 5.88
N SER A 193 -17.11 -4.46 5.19
CA SER A 193 -15.99 -3.50 5.10
C SER A 193 -15.61 -2.90 6.46
N ASP A 194 -16.55 -2.81 7.40
CA ASP A 194 -16.26 -2.36 8.77
C ASP A 194 -15.28 -3.31 9.46
N ARG A 195 -15.47 -4.63 9.32
CA ARG A 195 -14.53 -5.64 9.84
C ARG A 195 -13.14 -5.52 9.20
N VAL A 196 -13.09 -5.20 7.91
CA VAL A 196 -11.83 -4.92 7.20
C VAL A 196 -11.14 -3.68 7.80
N GLY A 197 -11.91 -2.65 8.12
CA GLY A 197 -11.46 -1.44 8.82
C GLY A 197 -10.87 -1.77 10.19
N ASP A 198 -11.58 -2.54 10.99
CA ASP A 198 -11.16 -2.94 12.34
C ASP A 198 -9.82 -3.69 12.33
N ILE A 199 -9.65 -4.64 11.41
CA ILE A 199 -8.40 -5.43 11.27
C ILE A 199 -7.23 -4.50 10.93
N ILE A 200 -7.42 -3.60 9.96
CA ILE A 200 -6.36 -2.64 9.57
C ILE A 200 -6.05 -1.69 10.72
N ALA A 201 -7.07 -1.20 11.43
CA ALA A 201 -6.90 -0.31 12.56
C ALA A 201 -6.14 -0.98 13.71
N GLU A 202 -6.44 -2.24 14.02
CA GLU A 202 -5.74 -3.01 15.05
C GLU A 202 -4.24 -3.10 14.74
N HIS A 203 -3.88 -3.49 13.52
CA HIS A 203 -2.47 -3.57 13.09
C HIS A 203 -1.79 -2.21 13.02
N PHE A 204 -2.48 -1.18 12.52
CA PHE A 204 -1.91 0.16 12.41
C PHE A 204 -1.71 0.82 13.80
N LYS A 205 -2.70 0.72 14.70
CA LYS A 205 -2.58 1.19 16.10
C LYS A 205 -1.42 0.50 16.81
N SER A 206 -1.30 -0.82 16.65
CA SER A 206 -0.22 -1.60 17.24
C SER A 206 1.16 -1.15 16.75
N LEU A 207 1.31 -0.93 15.44
CA LEU A 207 2.57 -0.50 14.84
C LEU A 207 2.93 0.95 15.20
N ALA A 208 1.96 1.87 15.08
CA ALA A 208 2.18 3.30 15.13
C ALA A 208 0.88 4.09 15.41
N ASN A 209 0.43 4.05 16.67
CA ASN A 209 -0.79 4.72 17.12
C ASN A 209 -0.85 6.23 16.86
N THR A 210 0.29 6.94 16.89
CA THR A 210 0.30 8.39 16.64
C THR A 210 -0.05 8.71 15.19
N PRO A 211 0.67 8.19 14.16
CA PRO A 211 0.24 8.34 12.77
C PRO A 211 -1.19 7.86 12.47
N PHE A 212 -1.67 6.82 13.15
CA PHE A 212 -3.06 6.40 13.03
C PHE A 212 -4.02 7.52 13.46
N LYS A 213 -3.81 8.12 14.65
CA LYS A 213 -4.63 9.23 15.16
C LYS A 213 -4.54 10.47 14.29
N ASP A 214 -3.36 10.82 13.79
CA ASP A 214 -3.18 11.96 12.89
C ASP A 214 -4.06 11.81 11.63
N ASN A 215 -4.17 10.59 11.09
CA ASN A 215 -5.08 10.30 9.97
C ASN A 215 -6.55 10.45 10.36
N GLN A 216 -6.96 10.02 11.56
CA GLN A 216 -8.34 10.20 12.04
C GLN A 216 -8.69 11.69 12.20
N GLU A 217 -7.82 12.46 12.85
CA GLU A 217 -8.01 13.90 13.03
C GLU A 217 -8.12 14.63 11.69
N MET A 218 -7.31 14.23 10.70
CA MET A 218 -7.43 14.73 9.33
C MET A 218 -8.79 14.39 8.70
N MET A 219 -9.25 13.15 8.86
CA MET A 219 -10.54 12.72 8.31
C MET A 219 -11.71 13.46 8.95
N GLU A 220 -11.68 13.66 10.27
CA GLU A 220 -12.68 14.45 11.00
C GLU A 220 -12.68 15.90 10.53
N LYS A 221 -11.50 16.54 10.50
CA LYS A 221 -11.34 17.95 10.12
C LYS A 221 -11.89 18.27 8.73
N TYR A 222 -11.72 17.35 7.78
CA TYR A 222 -12.13 17.55 6.39
C TYR A 222 -13.42 16.79 6.02
N ASN A 223 -14.10 16.19 7.00
CA ASN A 223 -15.26 15.33 6.80
C ASN A 223 -15.07 14.27 5.70
N ILE A 224 -13.89 13.64 5.69
CA ILE A 224 -13.52 12.60 4.73
C ILE A 224 -14.17 11.29 5.18
N PRO A 225 -15.00 10.62 4.35
CA PRO A 225 -15.68 9.39 4.74
C PRO A 225 -14.68 8.24 4.93
N SER A 226 -15.05 7.22 5.71
CA SER A 226 -14.26 5.99 5.81
C SER A 226 -14.41 5.15 4.55
N PHE A 227 -13.34 4.46 4.16
CA PHE A 227 -13.41 3.46 3.07
C PHE A 227 -14.46 2.37 3.36
N ALA A 228 -14.68 2.07 4.64
CA ALA A 228 -15.64 1.07 5.08
C ALA A 228 -17.09 1.53 4.94
N SER A 229 -17.32 2.85 4.97
CA SER A 229 -18.65 3.42 4.92
C SER A 229 -19.35 3.14 3.59
N LEU A 230 -20.55 2.58 3.65
CA LEU A 230 -21.39 2.36 2.47
C LEU A 230 -22.03 3.67 1.97
N ASN A 231 -22.24 4.64 2.87
CA ASN A 231 -22.81 5.95 2.57
C ASN A 231 -21.85 7.09 2.93
N PHE A 232 -21.94 8.21 2.23
CA PHE A 232 -21.00 9.33 2.41
C PHE A 232 -21.10 9.99 3.78
N GLU A 233 -22.33 10.16 4.28
CA GLU A 233 -22.64 10.81 5.56
C GLU A 233 -22.71 9.81 6.73
N GLN A 234 -22.17 8.60 6.54
CA GLN A 234 -22.09 7.62 7.63
C GLN A 234 -21.12 8.11 8.70
N ASP A 235 -21.53 7.99 9.96
CA ASP A 235 -20.67 8.32 11.09
C ASP A 235 -19.42 7.42 11.10
N LYS A 236 -18.29 8.02 11.46
CA LYS A 236 -17.01 7.33 11.56
C LYS A 236 -16.95 6.56 12.86
N SER A 237 -16.35 5.37 12.80
CA SER A 237 -15.96 4.60 13.97
C SER A 237 -14.60 5.07 14.51
N GLU A 238 -14.27 4.67 15.74
CA GLU A 238 -12.93 4.88 16.32
C GLU A 238 -11.80 4.10 15.62
N ASN A 239 -12.14 3.24 14.66
CA ASN A 239 -11.21 2.45 13.87
C ASN A 239 -11.01 3.03 12.45
N ASP A 240 -11.81 4.01 12.04
CA ASP A 240 -11.70 4.60 10.71
C ASP A 240 -10.50 5.54 10.59
N CYS A 241 -9.60 5.27 9.65
CA CYS A 241 -8.37 6.05 9.45
C CYS A 241 -7.96 6.25 7.99
N SER A 242 -8.77 5.85 7.01
CA SER A 242 -8.53 6.13 5.60
C SER A 242 -9.82 6.22 4.79
N PRO A 243 -9.89 7.10 3.75
CA PRO A 243 -11.00 7.09 2.80
C PRO A 243 -10.99 5.94 1.80
N HIS A 244 -9.83 5.34 1.55
CA HIS A 244 -9.70 4.24 0.59
C HIS A 244 -8.56 3.30 0.94
N LEU A 245 -8.61 2.10 0.35
CA LEU A 245 -7.49 1.17 0.35
C LEU A 245 -7.01 0.98 -1.08
N VAL A 246 -5.70 0.97 -1.26
CA VAL A 246 -5.04 0.57 -2.50
C VAL A 246 -4.32 -0.75 -2.25
N PHE A 247 -4.52 -1.71 -3.13
CA PHE A 247 -3.84 -3.00 -3.08
C PHE A 247 -3.38 -3.42 -4.46
N THR A 248 -2.36 -4.26 -4.50
CA THR A 248 -1.68 -4.61 -5.74
C THR A 248 -1.64 -6.13 -5.94
N THR A 249 -1.67 -6.57 -7.19
CA THR A 249 -1.62 -7.99 -7.55
C THR A 249 -0.80 -8.20 -8.82
N ASN A 250 -0.48 -9.46 -9.12
CA ASN A 250 0.22 -9.86 -10.35
C ASN A 250 1.58 -9.17 -10.50
N GLY A 251 2.30 -9.00 -9.38
CA GLY A 251 3.66 -8.50 -9.42
C GLY A 251 3.78 -7.03 -9.73
N PHE A 252 3.02 -6.20 -9.03
CA PHE A 252 3.06 -4.77 -9.26
C PHE A 252 4.44 -4.18 -8.96
N TYR A 253 4.92 -3.36 -9.89
CA TYR A 253 6.09 -2.51 -9.67
C TYR A 253 6.00 -1.23 -10.49
N ASN A 254 6.71 -0.21 -10.04
CA ASN A 254 6.69 1.14 -10.58
C ASN A 254 8.07 1.80 -10.45
N ALA A 255 8.21 2.96 -11.09
CA ALA A 255 9.38 3.79 -10.91
C ALA A 255 9.57 4.18 -9.43
N PRO A 256 10.81 4.20 -8.92
CA PRO A 256 11.09 4.86 -7.65
C PRO A 256 10.57 6.30 -7.65
N HIS A 257 9.81 6.69 -6.63
CA HIS A 257 9.19 8.02 -6.54
C HIS A 257 8.96 8.46 -5.08
N VAL A 258 8.66 9.73 -4.89
CA VAL A 258 8.17 10.31 -3.63
C VAL A 258 6.75 10.84 -3.87
N ASP A 259 5.83 10.55 -2.97
CA ASP A 259 4.49 11.14 -3.00
C ASP A 259 4.48 12.53 -2.35
N GLU A 260 4.87 13.54 -3.14
CA GLU A 260 5.04 14.92 -2.66
C GLU A 260 3.76 15.69 -2.36
N LYS A 261 2.61 15.11 -2.70
CA LYS A 261 1.29 15.78 -2.62
C LYS A 261 0.39 15.21 -1.55
N ASP A 262 0.88 14.23 -0.80
CA ASP A 262 0.13 13.64 0.28
C ASP A 262 0.09 14.59 1.47
N VAL A 263 -1.12 14.79 1.99
CA VAL A 263 -1.35 15.64 3.17
C VAL A 263 -1.01 14.89 4.45
N SER A 264 -1.23 13.57 4.47
CA SER A 264 -0.82 12.69 5.56
C SER A 264 0.70 12.55 5.59
N GLN A 265 1.30 12.69 6.75
CA GLN A 265 2.75 12.49 6.92
C GLN A 265 3.15 11.02 6.74
N PHE A 266 2.26 10.08 7.04
CA PHE A 266 2.54 8.65 6.93
C PHE A 266 1.43 7.93 6.17
N ALA A 267 1.83 6.93 5.38
CA ALA A 267 0.95 5.98 4.72
C ALA A 267 1.19 4.59 5.29
N PHE A 268 0.11 3.89 5.64
CA PHE A 268 0.16 2.52 6.14
C PHE A 268 0.16 1.52 4.99
N SER A 269 1.09 0.58 5.01
CA SER A 269 1.22 -0.49 4.03
C SER A 269 1.35 -1.83 4.73
N MET A 270 0.64 -2.83 4.20
CA MET A 270 0.68 -4.20 4.68
C MET A 270 0.96 -5.11 3.47
N PHE A 271 1.92 -6.01 3.64
CA PHE A 271 2.27 -7.03 2.66
C PHE A 271 1.79 -8.36 3.21
N LEU A 272 0.99 -9.09 2.44
CA LEU A 272 0.47 -10.39 2.83
C LEU A 272 0.85 -11.41 1.75
N PRO A 273 1.45 -12.55 2.13
CA PRO A 273 1.69 -13.62 1.19
C PRO A 273 0.36 -14.30 0.91
N THR A 274 -0.09 -14.31 -0.33
CA THR A 274 -1.42 -14.81 -0.70
C THR A 274 -1.40 -15.66 -1.96
N PHE A 275 -2.30 -16.61 -2.04
CA PHE A 275 -2.54 -17.34 -3.29
C PHE A 275 -3.29 -16.46 -4.29
N THR A 276 -2.79 -16.40 -5.52
CA THR A 276 -3.44 -15.61 -6.58
C THR A 276 -4.84 -16.12 -6.93
N SER A 277 -5.08 -17.42 -6.76
CA SER A 277 -6.36 -18.09 -7.05
C SER A 277 -7.52 -17.49 -6.24
N ASP A 278 -7.37 -17.45 -4.92
CA ASP A 278 -8.47 -17.18 -3.98
C ASP A 278 -8.13 -16.14 -2.88
N GLY A 279 -6.90 -15.64 -2.84
CA GLY A 279 -6.47 -14.63 -1.87
C GLY A 279 -6.25 -15.17 -0.47
N THR A 280 -6.33 -16.47 -0.23
CA THR A 280 -6.01 -17.06 1.07
C THR A 280 -4.53 -16.86 1.41
N LEU A 281 -4.20 -16.81 2.70
CA LEU A 281 -2.82 -16.63 3.13
C LEU A 281 -1.96 -17.84 2.72
N ALA A 282 -0.81 -17.54 2.12
CA ALA A 282 0.23 -18.51 1.85
C ALA A 282 1.17 -18.61 3.06
N SER A 283 1.71 -19.80 3.29
CA SER A 283 2.65 -20.07 4.39
C SER A 283 3.81 -20.95 3.92
N ASN A 284 4.82 -21.13 4.77
CA ASN A 284 5.91 -22.06 4.48
C ASN A 284 5.39 -23.49 4.25
N ALA A 285 4.30 -23.89 4.91
CA ALA A 285 3.68 -25.20 4.71
C ALA A 285 3.06 -25.37 3.31
N SER A 286 2.72 -24.27 2.64
CA SER A 286 2.28 -24.30 1.24
C SER A 286 3.42 -24.15 0.23
N GLY A 287 4.69 -24.18 0.69
CA GLY A 287 5.86 -24.01 -0.16
C GLY A 287 6.11 -22.58 -0.61
N TYR A 288 5.49 -21.60 0.06
CA TYR A 288 5.75 -20.20 -0.22
C TYR A 288 7.08 -19.77 0.41
N ASP A 289 7.96 -19.18 -0.40
CA ASP A 289 9.22 -18.59 0.02
C ASP A 289 9.30 -17.13 -0.48
N LEU A 290 9.51 -16.19 0.44
CA LEU A 290 9.72 -14.77 0.13
C LEU A 290 11.12 -14.57 -0.47
N THR A 291 11.28 -14.92 -1.75
CA THR A 291 12.54 -14.71 -2.47
C THR A 291 12.48 -13.56 -3.47
N GLU A 292 11.28 -13.03 -3.75
CA GLU A 292 11.04 -12.03 -4.80
C GLU A 292 10.08 -10.93 -4.34
N GLY A 293 10.06 -9.81 -5.08
CA GLY A 293 9.17 -8.67 -4.86
C GLY A 293 9.57 -7.73 -3.71
N PRO A 294 10.83 -7.28 -3.64
CA PRO A 294 11.27 -6.38 -2.58
C PRO A 294 10.55 -5.02 -2.69
N PHE A 295 10.28 -4.40 -1.54
CA PHE A 295 9.85 -3.02 -1.45
C PHE A 295 10.97 -2.21 -0.82
N VAL A 296 11.65 -1.42 -1.64
CA VAL A 296 12.92 -0.80 -1.24
C VAL A 296 12.83 0.71 -1.07
N PHE A 297 13.73 1.23 -0.24
CA PHE A 297 14.09 2.64 -0.20
C PHE A 297 15.51 2.81 -0.77
N PRO A 298 15.66 3.09 -2.07
CA PRO A 298 16.96 3.10 -2.73
C PRO A 298 17.95 4.04 -2.05
N ASP A 299 17.51 5.26 -1.75
CA ASP A 299 18.34 6.29 -1.15
C ASP A 299 18.84 5.95 0.26
N HIS A 300 18.25 4.95 0.91
CA HIS A 300 18.63 4.49 2.24
C HIS A 300 19.18 3.07 2.26
N ASN A 301 19.27 2.40 1.10
CA ASN A 301 19.77 1.04 0.91
C ASN A 301 19.13 0.01 1.87
N PHE A 302 17.81 0.04 2.03
CA PHE A 302 17.08 -0.98 2.79
C PHE A 302 15.79 -1.45 2.09
N ASP A 303 15.34 -2.65 2.46
CA ASP A 303 14.13 -3.33 1.99
C ASP A 303 13.21 -3.69 3.19
N LYS A 304 11.89 -3.78 2.95
CA LYS A 304 10.83 -3.87 3.96
C LYS A 304 10.43 -5.30 4.36
N GLY A 305 9.67 -5.38 5.46
CA GLY A 305 8.98 -6.58 5.96
C GLY A 305 7.45 -6.53 5.80
N TYR A 306 6.73 -7.50 6.39
CA TYR A 306 5.28 -7.75 6.17
C TYR A 306 4.32 -6.63 6.64
N LEU A 307 4.69 -5.80 7.62
CA LEU A 307 3.91 -4.64 8.05
C LEU A 307 4.80 -3.40 8.04
N THR A 308 4.43 -2.38 7.27
CA THR A 308 5.26 -1.18 7.17
C THR A 308 4.43 0.09 7.10
N LEU A 309 4.66 0.99 8.04
CA LEU A 309 4.29 2.39 7.92
C LEU A 309 5.44 3.15 7.25
N GLN A 310 5.15 3.81 6.14
CA GLN A 310 6.11 4.63 5.43
C GLN A 310 5.76 6.11 5.58
N ARG A 311 6.77 6.98 5.68
CA ARG A 311 6.54 8.41 5.61
C ARG A 311 6.21 8.82 4.18
N ALA A 312 5.10 9.53 4.00
CA ALA A 312 4.79 10.25 2.77
C ALA A 312 5.33 11.68 2.97
N ASN A 313 6.25 12.12 2.11
CA ASN A 313 6.87 13.43 2.26
C ASN A 313 6.16 14.44 1.35
N GLY A 314 5.25 15.24 1.89
CA GLY A 314 4.73 16.45 1.25
C GLY A 314 5.19 17.73 1.97
N TYR A 315 5.48 18.79 1.21
CA TYR A 315 5.66 20.15 1.74
C TYR A 315 4.31 20.89 1.78
N ASN A 316 4.11 21.72 2.82
CA ASN A 316 3.33 22.95 2.71
C ASN A 316 4.26 24.11 2.38
#